data_AF-A0A7R7GF90-F1
#
_entry.id   AF-A0A7R7GF90-F1
#
_cell.length_a   1.000
_cell.length_b   1.000
_cell.length_c   1.000
_cell.angle_alpha   90.00
_cell.angle_beta   90.00
_cell.angle_gamma   90.00
#
_symmetry.space_group_name_H-M   'P 1'
#
loop_
_entity.id
_entity.type
_entity.pdbx_description
1 polymer ?
#
loop_
_entity_poly.entity_id
_entity_poly.type
_entity_poly.pdbx_seq_one_letter_code
_entity_poly.pdbx_strand_id
1 'polypeptide(L)'
;MSSGIEPKHGKLLAEMIVPSSHWQLQPEKQDPFTSKEAAITYLNSHNEPLYIHVPYVQDDISEDRNNGARITVTSREDDVVFTINDINNGGETALHFSHLKNLDSSLRTLVESCCDKKIVAL
;
A
#
# COMPACT_ATOMS: atom_id res chain seq x y z
N MET A 1 20.14 7.48 -4.47
CA MET A 1 19.18 7.02 -3.45
C MET A 1 17.81 7.52 -3.90
N SER A 2 17.11 6.74 -4.71
CA SER A 2 15.78 7.10 -5.19
C SER A 2 14.80 6.20 -4.45
N SER A 3 14.26 6.69 -3.33
CA SER A 3 13.25 5.98 -2.53
C SER A 3 11.83 6.20 -3.09
N GLY A 4 11.72 6.37 -4.41
CA GLY A 4 10.47 6.60 -5.11
C GLY A 4 9.86 5.30 -5.63
N ILE A 5 8.62 5.38 -6.13
CA ILE A 5 8.01 4.26 -6.82
C ILE A 5 8.21 4.40 -8.34
N GLU A 6 8.58 3.31 -8.99
CA GLU A 6 8.63 3.29 -10.44
C GLU A 6 7.22 3.36 -11.02
N PRO A 7 7.00 4.10 -12.13
CA PRO A 7 5.69 4.23 -12.73
C PRO A 7 5.05 2.88 -13.08
N LYS A 8 5.83 1.89 -13.54
CA LYS A 8 5.33 0.53 -13.83
C LYS A 8 4.71 -0.13 -12.59
N HIS A 9 5.36 0.00 -11.43
CA HIS A 9 4.93 -0.60 -10.18
C HIS A 9 3.73 0.15 -9.58
N GLY A 10 3.79 1.49 -9.56
CA GLY A 10 2.69 2.32 -9.08
C GLY A 10 1.41 2.14 -9.91
N LYS A 11 1.51 2.01 -11.23
CA LYS A 11 0.36 1.76 -12.11
C LYS A 11 -0.33 0.45 -11.77
N LEU A 12 0.43 -0.62 -11.55
CA LEU A 12 -0.12 -1.93 -11.20
C LEU A 12 -0.76 -1.91 -9.80
N LEU A 13 -0.17 -1.20 -8.84
CA LEU A 13 -0.79 -1.00 -7.53
C LEU A 13 -2.10 -0.21 -7.63
N ALA A 14 -2.12 0.86 -8.42
CA ALA A 14 -3.33 1.64 -8.63
C ALA A 14 -4.43 0.79 -9.29
N GLU A 15 -4.07 -0.11 -10.20
CA GLU A 15 -5.00 -1.06 -10.80
C GLU A 15 -5.64 -2.03 -9.82
N MET A 16 -4.93 -2.42 -8.77
CA MET A 16 -5.43 -3.37 -7.78
C MET A 16 -6.10 -2.68 -6.59
N ILE A 17 -5.57 -1.54 -6.14
CA ILE A 17 -5.97 -0.87 -4.90
C ILE A 17 -7.08 0.16 -5.11
N VAL A 18 -7.02 0.97 -6.17
CA VAL A 18 -8.06 1.99 -6.40
C VAL A 18 -9.47 1.41 -6.59
N PRO A 19 -9.68 0.22 -7.21
CA PRO A 19 -11.00 -0.38 -7.25
C PRO A 19 -11.41 -1.08 -5.94
N SER A 20 -10.51 -1.24 -4.97
CA SER A 20 -10.85 -1.81 -3.66
C SER A 20 -11.76 -0.85 -2.90
N SER A 21 -12.78 -1.41 -2.24
CA SER A 21 -13.70 -0.62 -1.40
C SER A 21 -13.12 -0.32 -0.01
N HIS A 22 -12.01 -0.97 0.35
CA HIS A 22 -11.46 -0.95 1.70
C HIS A 22 -10.08 -0.30 1.74
N TRP A 23 -9.25 -0.57 0.75
CA TRP A 23 -7.87 -0.09 0.73
C TRP A 23 -7.79 1.25 0.01
N GLN A 24 -6.84 2.08 0.44
CA GLN A 24 -6.62 3.38 -0.17
C GLN A 24 -5.16 3.52 -0.58
N LEU A 25 -4.93 4.00 -1.80
CA LEU A 25 -3.61 4.33 -2.32
C LEU A 25 -3.50 5.84 -2.45
N GLN A 26 -2.48 6.44 -1.84
CA GLN A 26 -2.27 7.88 -1.88
C GLN A 26 -0.79 8.26 -1.91
N PRO A 27 -0.44 9.44 -2.46
CA PRO A 27 0.85 10.08 -2.22
C PRO A 27 0.99 10.54 -0.75
N GLU A 28 2.19 10.89 -0.31
CA GLU A 28 2.41 11.33 1.08
C GLU A 28 1.62 12.60 1.43
N LYS A 29 1.57 13.53 0.48
CA LYS A 29 1.06 14.90 0.65
C LYS A 29 -0.30 15.14 -0.01
N GLN A 30 -0.97 14.09 -0.46
CA GLN A 30 -2.25 14.18 -1.15
C GLN A 30 -3.25 13.15 -0.63
N ASP A 31 -4.52 13.42 -0.91
CA ASP A 31 -5.62 12.51 -0.66
C ASP A 31 -5.52 11.21 -1.48
N PRO A 32 -6.23 10.14 -1.06
CA PRO A 32 -6.40 8.93 -1.85
C PRO A 32 -6.82 9.17 -3.29
N PHE A 33 -6.23 8.39 -4.19
CA PHE A 33 -6.64 8.38 -5.57
C PHE A 33 -8.08 7.87 -5.68
N THR A 34 -8.93 8.68 -6.30
CA THR A 34 -10.35 8.36 -6.53
C THR A 34 -10.58 7.54 -7.79
N SER A 35 -9.63 7.55 -8.72
CA SER A 35 -9.73 6.88 -10.02
C SER A 35 -8.36 6.35 -10.45
N LYS A 36 -8.37 5.17 -11.09
CA LYS A 36 -7.17 4.56 -11.68
C LYS A 36 -6.44 5.54 -12.60
N GLU A 37 -7.16 6.25 -13.46
CA GLU A 37 -6.56 7.18 -14.44
C GLU A 37 -5.85 8.36 -13.75
N ALA A 38 -6.40 8.86 -12.65
CA ALA A 38 -5.78 9.91 -11.85
C ALA A 38 -4.46 9.43 -11.24
N ALA A 39 -4.44 8.23 -10.68
CA ALA A 39 -3.23 7.61 -10.14
C ALA A 39 -2.16 7.39 -11.22
N ILE A 40 -2.54 6.80 -12.37
CA ILE A 40 -1.63 6.56 -13.50
C ILE A 40 -1.04 7.88 -14.02
N THR A 41 -1.88 8.91 -14.16
CA THR A 41 -1.45 10.24 -14.62
C THR A 41 -0.48 10.87 -13.64
N TYR A 42 -0.77 10.77 -12.33
CA TYR A 42 0.11 11.27 -11.29
C TYR A 42 1.49 10.59 -11.33
N LEU A 43 1.50 9.26 -11.41
CA LEU A 43 2.70 8.43 -11.41
C LEU A 43 3.57 8.55 -12.67
N ASN A 44 3.02 9.05 -13.77
CA ASN A 44 3.82 9.37 -14.95
C ASN A 44 4.69 10.63 -14.74
N SER A 45 4.25 11.54 -13.88
CA SER A 45 4.91 12.84 -13.66
C SER A 45 5.62 12.94 -12.30
N HIS A 46 5.34 12.01 -11.38
CA HIS A 46 5.87 11.99 -10.02
C HIS A 46 6.51 10.63 -9.72
N ASN A 47 7.68 10.66 -9.09
CA ASN A 47 8.45 9.48 -8.69
C ASN A 47 8.71 9.53 -7.17
N GLU A 48 7.62 9.69 -6.40
CA GLU A 48 7.64 9.72 -4.94
C GLU A 48 7.14 8.39 -4.36
N PRO A 49 7.47 8.06 -3.10
CA PRO A 49 6.88 6.89 -2.44
C PRO A 49 5.36 7.04 -2.31
N LEU A 50 4.65 5.93 -2.47
CA LEU A 50 3.21 5.87 -2.21
C LEU A 50 2.93 5.34 -0.81
N TYR A 51 1.71 5.55 -0.36
CA TYR A 51 1.21 5.05 0.91
C TYR A 51 -0.08 4.29 0.65
N ILE A 52 -0.11 3.06 1.16
CA ILE A 52 -1.32 2.25 1.21
C ILE A 52 -1.84 2.32 2.63
N HIS A 53 -3.11 2.70 2.76
CA HIS A 53 -3.84 2.55 4.01
C HIS A 53 -4.64 1.24 3.93
N VAL A 54 -4.28 0.29 4.78
CA VAL A 54 -5.00 -0.99 4.92
C VAL A 54 -5.76 -1.00 6.25
N PRO A 55 -7.09 -1.06 6.24
CA PRO A 55 -7.87 -1.11 7.47
C PRO A 55 -7.68 -2.45 8.17
N TYR A 56 -7.58 -2.44 9.50
CA TYR A 56 -7.58 -3.67 10.28
C TYR A 56 -8.98 -4.29 10.27
N VAL A 57 -9.06 -5.62 10.26
CA VAL A 57 -10.30 -6.35 10.61
C VAL A 57 -10.50 -6.13 12.10
N GLN A 58 -11.36 -5.18 12.46
CA GLN A 58 -11.89 -5.16 13.81
C GLN A 58 -13.06 -6.14 13.91
N ASP A 59 -13.11 -6.91 15.00
CA ASP A 59 -14.32 -7.62 15.44
C ASP A 59 -15.44 -6.64 15.85
N ASP A 60 -15.12 -5.36 16.10
CA ASP A 60 -16.06 -4.31 16.48
C ASP A 60 -15.97 -3.09 15.56
N ILE A 61 -17.10 -2.75 14.94
CA ILE A 61 -17.29 -1.67 13.97
C ILE A 61 -17.21 -0.33 14.72
N SER A 62 -16.01 0.15 14.97
CA SER A 62 -15.79 1.58 15.24
C SER A 62 -15.28 2.22 13.95
N GLU A 63 -16.07 3.14 13.40
CA GLU A 63 -15.85 3.92 12.16
C GLU A 63 -14.60 4.83 12.22
N ASP A 64 -13.57 4.45 12.96
CA ASP A 64 -12.35 5.23 13.01
C ASP A 64 -11.53 4.96 11.74
N ARG A 65 -11.62 5.89 10.79
CA ARG A 65 -10.83 5.91 9.55
C ARG A 65 -9.31 5.90 9.80
N ASN A 66 -8.87 6.09 11.05
CA ASN A 66 -7.47 5.98 11.45
C ASN A 66 -7.06 4.58 11.93
N ASN A 67 -7.98 3.61 12.06
CA ASN A 67 -7.62 2.28 12.52
C ASN A 67 -7.18 1.37 11.36
N GLY A 68 -5.95 1.56 10.92
CA GLY A 68 -5.31 0.77 9.86
C GLY A 68 -3.80 0.82 9.94
N ALA A 69 -3.14 -0.07 9.20
CA ALA A 69 -1.70 0.05 8.97
C ALA A 69 -1.45 0.99 7.79
N ARG A 70 -0.53 1.94 7.98
CA ARG A 70 -0.02 2.77 6.90
C ARG A 70 1.26 2.15 6.36
N ILE A 71 1.21 1.71 5.11
CA ILE A 71 2.28 0.97 4.44
C ILE A 71 2.90 1.87 3.39
N THR A 72 4.17 2.21 3.55
CA THR A 72 4.94 2.94 2.54
C THR A 72 5.33 1.98 1.42
N VAL A 73 5.20 2.42 0.18
CA VAL A 73 5.50 1.63 -1.00
C VAL A 73 6.55 2.33 -1.85
N THR A 74 7.64 1.61 -2.09
CA THR A 74 8.78 2.07 -2.89
C THR A 74 9.14 1.02 -3.92
N SER A 75 9.94 1.41 -4.90
CA SER A 75 10.49 0.46 -5.87
C SER A 75 11.98 0.28 -5.62
N ARG A 76 12.42 -0.98 -5.67
CA ARG A 76 13.82 -1.38 -5.65
C ARG A 76 14.04 -2.31 -6.82
N GLU A 77 14.65 -1.79 -7.88
CA GLU A 77 14.92 -2.53 -9.11
C GLU A 77 13.64 -3.09 -9.75
N ASP A 78 13.43 -4.41 -9.74
CA ASP A 78 12.19 -5.05 -10.23
C ASP A 78 11.22 -5.43 -9.12
N ASP A 79 11.58 -5.13 -7.87
CA ASP A 79 10.78 -5.40 -6.69
C ASP A 79 10.06 -4.14 -6.19
N VAL A 80 8.87 -4.36 -5.65
CA VAL A 80 8.05 -3.38 -4.95
C VAL A 80 8.20 -3.66 -3.46
N VAL A 81 8.75 -2.69 -2.73
CA VAL A 81 9.03 -2.80 -1.31
C VAL A 81 7.92 -2.11 -0.53
N PHE A 82 7.35 -2.82 0.44
CA PHE A 82 6.30 -2.39 1.33
C PHE A 82 6.84 -2.33 2.75
N THR A 83 6.80 -1.16 3.35
CA THR A 83 7.37 -0.90 4.66
C THR A 83 6.30 -0.36 5.59
N ILE A 84 6.11 -1.00 6.74
CA ILE A 84 5.30 -0.51 7.84
C ILE A 84 6.22 0.27 8.76
N ASN A 85 6.03 1.59 8.82
CA ASN A 85 6.76 2.50 9.68
C ASN A 85 5.90 2.88 10.90
N ASP A 86 5.42 1.89 11.65
CA ASP A 86 4.75 2.13 12.94
C ASP A 86 5.78 2.18 14.07
N ILE A 87 5.55 3.05 15.05
CA ILE A 87 6.46 3.25 16.20
C ILE A 87 6.58 1.97 17.04
N ASN A 88 5.52 1.15 17.09
CA ASN A 88 5.49 -0.07 17.88
C ASN A 88 5.78 -1.31 17.03
N ASN A 89 5.41 -1.28 15.75
CA ASN A 89 5.39 -2.44 14.87
C ASN A 89 6.04 -2.12 13.52
N GLY A 90 7.35 -2.34 13.41
CA GLY A 90 8.11 -2.13 12.17
C GLY A 90 8.20 -3.41 11.33
N GLY A 91 8.11 -3.27 10.00
CA GLY A 91 8.23 -4.39 9.09
C GLY A 91 8.51 -3.97 7.64
N GLU A 92 9.20 -4.82 6.89
CA GLU A 92 9.42 -4.64 5.46
C GLU A 92 9.19 -5.96 4.74
N THR A 93 8.50 -5.91 3.60
CA THR A 93 8.41 -7.02 2.64
C THR A 93 8.63 -6.51 1.23
N ALA A 94 9.21 -7.33 0.37
CA ALA A 94 9.44 -6.99 -1.03
C ALA A 94 8.72 -8.01 -1.92
N LEU A 95 8.01 -7.53 -2.93
CA LEU A 95 7.38 -8.35 -3.95
C LEU A 95 7.88 -7.98 -5.32
N HIS A 96 8.38 -8.98 -6.03
CA HIS A 96 8.66 -8.85 -7.45
C HIS A 96 7.42 -8.42 -8.22
N PHE A 97 7.58 -7.54 -9.21
CA PHE A 97 6.50 -7.03 -10.04
C PHE A 97 5.59 -8.13 -10.62
N SER A 98 6.15 -9.27 -11.03
CA SER A 98 5.38 -10.43 -11.54
C SER A 98 4.50 -11.12 -10.50
N HIS A 99 4.76 -10.89 -9.21
CA HIS A 99 4.04 -11.47 -8.07
C HIS A 99 3.14 -10.45 -7.36
N LEU A 100 2.97 -9.25 -7.91
CA LEU A 100 2.12 -8.23 -7.30
C LEU A 100 0.66 -8.68 -7.12
N LYS A 101 0.20 -9.66 -7.90
CA LYS A 101 -1.08 -10.34 -7.68
C LYS A 101 -1.25 -10.96 -6.29
N ASN A 102 -0.14 -11.24 -5.58
CA ASN A 102 -0.12 -11.76 -4.22
C ASN A 102 -0.03 -10.63 -3.17
N LEU A 103 -0.24 -9.37 -3.56
CA LEU A 103 -0.17 -8.20 -2.69
C LEU A 103 -1.00 -8.40 -1.42
N ASP A 104 -2.26 -8.80 -1.57
CA ASP A 104 -3.18 -9.05 -0.46
C ASP A 104 -2.57 -10.00 0.58
N SER A 105 -2.19 -11.21 0.14
CA SER A 105 -1.65 -12.24 1.03
C SER A 105 -0.33 -11.81 1.68
N SER A 106 0.49 -11.05 0.95
CA SER A 106 1.80 -10.62 1.43
C SER A 106 1.69 -9.51 2.47
N LEU A 107 0.82 -8.52 2.22
CA LEU A 107 0.56 -7.47 3.20
C LEU A 107 -0.20 -8.01 4.40
N ARG A 108 -1.11 -8.97 4.21
CA ARG A 108 -1.77 -9.66 5.31
C ARG A 108 -0.77 -10.37 6.21
N THR A 109 0.17 -11.10 5.62
CA THR A 109 1.24 -11.77 6.37
C THR A 109 2.15 -10.76 7.07
N LEU A 110 2.52 -9.67 6.40
CA LEU A 110 3.34 -8.62 6.97
C LEU A 110 2.65 -7.98 8.19
N VAL A 111 1.39 -7.58 8.04
CA VAL A 111 0.64 -6.91 9.10
C VAL A 111 0.32 -7.87 10.24
N GLU A 112 0.00 -9.13 9.95
CA GLU A 112 -0.20 -10.16 10.99
C GLU A 112 1.11 -10.43 11.74
N SER A 113 2.24 -10.52 11.04
CA SER A 113 3.55 -10.75 11.67
C SER A 113 4.08 -9.55 12.45
N CYS A 114 3.81 -8.33 12.01
CA CYS A 114 4.35 -7.11 12.63
C CYS A 114 3.40 -6.54 13.67
N CYS A 115 2.10 -6.49 13.38
CA CYS A 115 1.12 -5.84 14.23
C CYS A 115 0.26 -6.82 15.05
N ASP A 116 0.39 -8.14 14.84
CA ASP A 116 -0.49 -9.18 15.40
C ASP A 116 -1.98 -8.89 15.12
N LYS A 117 -2.25 -8.26 13.97
CA LYS A 117 -3.58 -7.84 13.53
C LYS A 117 -3.90 -8.37 12.15
N LYS A 118 -5.18 -8.67 11.93
CA LYS A 118 -5.69 -9.02 10.60
C LYS A 118 -6.10 -7.75 9.87
N ILE A 119 -5.93 -7.73 8.54
CA ILE A 119 -6.41 -6.64 7.67
C ILE A 119 -7.55 -7.11 6.79
N VAL A 120 -8.40 -6.16 6.38
CA VAL A 120 -9.48 -6.44 5.42
C VAL A 120 -8.86 -6.86 4.10
N ALA A 121 -9.45 -7.84 3.42
CA ALA A 121 -8.98 -8.29 2.13
C ALA A 121 -9.15 -7.20 1.06
N LEU A 122 -8.23 -7.17 0.10
CA LEU A 122 -8.21 -6.23 -1.02
C LEU A 122 -9.39 -6.40 -1.98
#